data_AF-A0A2I2FM09-F1
#
_entry.id   AF-A0A2I2FM09-F1
#
_cell.length_a   1.000
_cell.length_b   1.000
_cell.length_c   1.000
_cell.angle_alpha   90.00
_cell.angle_beta   90.00
_cell.angle_gamma   90.00
#
_symmetry.space_group_name_H-M   'P 1'
#
loop_
_entity.id
_entity.type
_entity.pdbx_description
1 polymer ?
#
loop_
_entity_poly.entity_id
_entity_poly.type
_entity_poly.pdbx_seq_one_letter_code
_entity_poly.pdbx_strand_id
1 'polypeptide(L)'
;MASYIANEKVHKNPFLLIPSDMDMNPVRLILEDLVSVLRLDKLLIYIMTLHSPCPSGPLDELYPNYPNLQDITLHAILVAFQSLLLLASVVFLFTFWFLPGIFPGGLVLIAWAVTVAILRLLNGQPSADCQVGVPENGISPVNDKSELWFFINGICTGRSWLQSNLTLLANTFHREIVGIHNPSKGLILDLLESLIQRDLDYKTRDIRQGRAQLRSALRASETRKVVLIAHSQGGIEVASILDWLYGELANETLRKLEIYTFGNAARHFRNPYLREDSDDPVIQHIEHYANKNDFVANIGVLQCTSPTARYAANDLFSGKVFQQDRSGHLLNIHYLDTMFGENHEFMDTKVQARGFLREEPGASLSWTSIMDLSRLAKYRNGKSPEGRVDVCCDVNGR
;
A
#
# COMPACT_ATOMS: atom_id res chain seq x y z
N MET A 1 11.62 -8.83 18.13
CA MET A 1 12.82 -8.56 17.29
C MET A 1 12.36 -8.29 15.87
N ALA A 2 12.99 -7.32 15.19
CA ALA A 2 12.78 -7.11 13.76
C ALA A 2 13.17 -8.36 12.97
N SER A 3 12.51 -8.59 11.84
CA SER A 3 12.76 -9.74 10.97
C SER A 3 12.77 -9.34 9.49
N TYR A 4 13.45 -10.17 8.71
CA TYR A 4 13.51 -10.10 7.26
C TYR A 4 13.06 -11.44 6.69
N ILE A 5 12.17 -11.41 5.71
CA ILE A 5 11.69 -12.57 4.98
C ILE A 5 11.93 -12.32 3.51
N ALA A 6 12.85 -13.08 2.90
CA ALA A 6 13.11 -13.00 1.46
C ALA A 6 11.87 -13.38 0.63
N ASN A 7 10.95 -14.14 1.24
CA ASN A 7 9.69 -14.61 0.65
C ASN A 7 9.90 -15.38 -0.66
N GLU A 8 10.90 -16.28 -0.64
CA GLU A 8 11.25 -17.16 -1.74
C GLU A 8 10.13 -18.17 -2.01
N LYS A 9 9.93 -18.48 -3.30
CA LYS A 9 8.94 -19.47 -3.70
C LYS A 9 9.26 -20.85 -3.18
N VAL A 10 8.23 -21.61 -2.86
CA VAL A 10 8.38 -23.00 -2.42
C VAL A 10 8.09 -23.90 -3.62
N HIS A 11 9.14 -24.40 -4.27
CA HIS A 11 8.98 -25.35 -5.36
C HIS A 11 8.37 -26.66 -4.83
N LYS A 12 7.13 -26.92 -5.22
CA LYS A 12 6.43 -28.18 -4.94
C LYS A 12 6.03 -28.85 -6.23
N ASN A 13 5.79 -30.16 -6.15
CA ASN A 13 5.14 -30.87 -7.24
C ASN A 13 3.68 -30.38 -7.36
N PRO A 14 3.32 -29.62 -8.41
CA PRO A 14 2.01 -29.01 -8.54
C PRO A 14 0.89 -30.04 -8.75
N PHE A 15 1.23 -31.29 -9.07
CA PHE A 15 0.28 -32.37 -9.31
C PHE A 15 -0.16 -33.09 -8.02
N LEU A 16 0.52 -32.86 -6.88
CA LEU A 16 0.27 -33.56 -5.62
C LEU A 16 -0.53 -32.76 -4.60
N LEU A 17 -0.83 -31.50 -4.89
CA LEU A 17 -1.53 -30.61 -3.97
C LEU A 17 -2.70 -29.95 -4.70
N ILE A 18 -3.89 -30.03 -4.12
CA ILE A 18 -4.99 -29.16 -4.52
C ILE A 18 -4.58 -27.75 -4.07
N PRO A 19 -4.42 -26.79 -5.00
CA PRO A 19 -4.06 -25.42 -4.65
C PRO A 19 -5.05 -24.84 -3.63
N SER A 20 -4.58 -24.17 -2.58
CA SER A 20 -5.50 -23.66 -1.55
C SER A 20 -6.42 -22.54 -2.05
N ASP A 21 -6.14 -21.99 -3.22
CA ASP A 21 -6.95 -21.01 -3.94
C ASP A 21 -8.06 -21.65 -4.80
N MET A 22 -8.19 -22.99 -4.83
CA MET A 22 -9.34 -23.66 -5.44
C MET A 22 -10.67 -23.37 -4.72
N ASP A 23 -10.60 -23.02 -3.43
CA ASP A 23 -11.75 -22.71 -2.57
C ASP A 23 -11.95 -21.17 -2.39
N MET A 24 -11.56 -20.37 -3.38
CA MET A 24 -11.70 -18.90 -3.42
C MET A 24 -13.15 -18.45 -3.63
N ASN A 25 -14.08 -18.95 -2.81
CA ASN A 25 -15.43 -18.41 -2.77
C ASN A 25 -15.37 -17.01 -2.13
N PRO A 26 -15.77 -15.93 -2.84
CA PRO A 26 -15.67 -14.58 -2.30
C PRO A 26 -16.41 -14.37 -0.98
N VAL A 27 -17.54 -15.06 -0.79
CA VAL A 27 -18.32 -14.99 0.46
C VAL A 27 -17.54 -15.57 1.63
N ARG A 28 -16.77 -16.65 1.39
CA ARG A 28 -15.91 -17.25 2.40
C ARG A 28 -14.74 -16.33 2.74
N LEU A 29 -14.14 -15.69 1.76
CA LEU A 29 -13.04 -14.74 1.97
C LEU A 29 -13.48 -13.55 2.83
N ILE A 30 -14.66 -12.98 2.51
CA ILE A 30 -15.27 -11.92 3.32
C ILE A 30 -15.52 -12.42 4.75
N LEU A 31 -16.05 -13.64 4.93
CA LEU A 31 -16.27 -14.20 6.25
C LEU A 31 -14.96 -14.41 7.03
N GLU A 32 -13.90 -14.86 6.37
CA GLU A 32 -12.57 -15.01 6.95
C GLU A 32 -12.02 -13.66 7.42
N ASP A 33 -12.22 -12.60 6.65
CA ASP A 33 -11.83 -11.24 7.03
C ASP A 33 -12.65 -10.74 8.23
N LEU A 34 -13.97 -10.94 8.24
CA LEU A 34 -14.82 -10.61 9.39
C LEU A 34 -14.42 -11.37 10.65
N VAL A 35 -14.09 -12.66 10.54
CA VAL A 35 -13.57 -13.47 11.66
C VAL A 35 -12.20 -12.95 12.10
N SER A 36 -11.37 -12.48 11.19
CA SER A 36 -10.05 -11.92 11.50
C SER A 36 -10.15 -10.61 12.29
N VAL A 37 -11.16 -9.78 12.02
CA VAL A 37 -11.50 -8.61 12.85
C VAL A 37 -11.76 -9.02 14.31
N LEU A 38 -12.53 -10.08 14.53
CA LEU A 38 -12.83 -10.58 15.88
C LEU A 38 -11.62 -11.23 16.55
N ARG A 39 -10.76 -11.90 15.78
CA ARG A 39 -9.56 -12.58 16.28
C ARG A 39 -8.45 -11.59 16.66
N LEU A 40 -8.35 -10.48 15.93
CA LEU A 40 -7.28 -9.49 16.04
C LEU A 40 -7.81 -8.14 16.56
N ASP A 41 -8.95 -8.15 17.24
CA ASP A 41 -9.63 -6.97 17.79
C ASP A 41 -8.71 -6.07 18.63
N LYS A 42 -7.83 -6.69 19.43
CA LYS A 42 -6.83 -5.99 20.25
C LYS A 42 -5.85 -5.16 19.43
N LEU A 43 -5.61 -5.49 18.16
CA LEU A 43 -4.72 -4.72 17.30
C LEU A 43 -5.38 -3.45 16.76
N LEU A 44 -6.71 -3.37 16.76
CA LEU A 44 -7.44 -2.19 16.29
C LEU A 44 -7.13 -0.95 17.12
N ILE A 45 -6.90 -1.12 18.44
CA ILE A 45 -6.53 0.01 19.30
C ILE A 45 -5.23 0.67 18.84
N TYR A 46 -4.32 -0.10 18.23
CA TYR A 46 -3.02 0.40 17.83
C TYR A 46 -3.03 1.20 16.53
N ILE A 47 -4.14 1.24 15.80
CA ILE A 47 -4.21 1.98 14.53
C ILE A 47 -3.99 3.48 14.76
N MET A 48 -4.62 4.03 15.81
CA MET A 48 -4.65 5.46 16.13
C MET A 48 -3.90 5.82 17.43
N THR A 49 -2.98 4.97 17.90
CA THR A 49 -2.23 5.24 19.13
C THR A 49 -1.01 6.12 18.88
N LEU A 50 -0.83 7.13 19.72
CA LEU A 50 0.38 7.95 19.72
C LEU A 50 1.50 7.24 20.48
N HIS A 51 2.43 6.59 19.77
CA HIS A 51 3.52 5.81 20.36
C HIS A 51 4.80 6.61 20.66
N SER A 52 4.97 7.77 20.04
CA SER A 52 6.18 8.60 20.13
C SER A 52 5.81 10.07 19.93
N PRO A 53 6.63 11.03 20.40
CA PRO A 53 6.43 12.44 20.07
C PRO A 53 6.46 12.57 18.55
N CYS A 54 5.42 13.11 17.92
CA CYS A 54 5.30 13.32 16.46
C CYS A 54 6.62 13.86 15.85
N PRO A 55 7.51 12.99 15.33
CA PRO A 55 8.85 13.36 14.92
C PRO A 55 8.85 14.31 13.73
N SER A 56 7.92 14.09 12.79
CA SER A 56 7.74 14.93 11.61
C SER A 56 6.75 16.08 11.85
N GLY A 57 6.36 16.32 13.11
CA GLY A 57 5.58 17.48 13.52
C GLY A 57 4.26 17.59 12.76
N PRO A 58 3.95 18.74 12.11
CA PRO A 58 2.68 18.93 11.40
C PRO A 58 2.38 17.91 10.28
N LEU A 59 3.39 17.20 9.78
CA LEU A 59 3.20 16.16 8.76
C LEU A 59 2.68 14.84 9.34
N ASP A 60 2.82 14.61 10.65
CA ASP A 60 2.30 13.40 11.28
C ASP A 60 0.78 13.47 11.41
N GLU A 61 0.10 12.37 11.07
CA GLU A 61 -1.36 12.35 10.96
C GLU A 61 -2.05 12.64 12.32
N LEU A 62 -1.39 12.32 13.43
CA LEU A 62 -1.89 12.55 14.80
C LEU A 62 -1.37 13.84 15.44
N TYR A 63 -0.59 14.66 14.74
CA TYR A 63 -0.12 15.94 15.28
C TYR A 63 -1.29 16.91 15.49
N PRO A 64 -1.39 17.61 16.64
CA PRO A 64 -2.55 18.44 16.99
C PRO A 64 -2.56 19.80 16.28
N ASN A 65 -2.57 19.80 14.94
CA ASN A 65 -2.80 20.98 14.11
C ASN A 65 -4.25 21.02 13.59
N TYR A 66 -4.66 22.16 13.03
CA TYR A 66 -6.01 22.33 12.53
C TYR A 66 -6.40 21.33 11.43
N PRO A 67 -5.59 21.10 10.37
CA PRO A 67 -5.94 20.14 9.32
C PRO A 67 -6.15 18.71 9.83
N ASN A 68 -5.28 18.21 10.70
CA ASN A 68 -5.40 16.86 11.25
C ASN A 68 -6.61 16.74 12.18
N LEU A 69 -6.83 17.73 13.06
CA LEU A 69 -8.00 17.74 13.94
C LEU A 69 -9.29 17.84 13.14
N GLN A 70 -9.30 18.57 12.03
CA GLN A 70 -10.43 18.64 11.11
C GLN A 70 -10.69 17.26 10.49
N ASP A 71 -9.69 16.61 9.91
CA ASP A 71 -9.84 15.28 9.28
C ASP A 71 -10.35 14.25 10.31
N ILE A 72 -9.75 14.20 11.51
CA ILE A 72 -10.19 13.31 12.61
C ILE A 72 -11.64 13.61 13.01
N THR A 73 -12.02 14.88 13.14
CA THR A 73 -13.37 15.28 13.53
C THR A 73 -14.39 14.90 12.45
N LEU A 74 -14.09 15.14 11.18
CA LEU A 74 -14.95 14.77 10.05
C LEU A 74 -15.13 13.25 9.99
N HIS A 75 -14.06 12.47 10.21
CA HIS A 75 -14.15 11.02 10.31
C HIS A 75 -15.00 10.55 11.49
N ALA A 76 -14.86 11.15 12.67
CA ALA A 76 -15.70 10.83 13.82
C ALA A 76 -17.19 11.11 13.54
N ILE A 77 -17.51 12.23 12.90
CA ILE A 77 -18.87 12.57 12.46
C ILE A 77 -19.36 11.54 11.43
N LEU A 78 -18.55 11.18 10.44
CA LEU A 78 -18.90 10.18 9.43
C LEU A 78 -19.17 8.82 10.06
N VAL A 79 -18.37 8.36 11.03
CA VAL A 79 -18.58 7.09 11.72
C VAL A 79 -19.93 7.10 12.44
N ALA A 80 -20.22 8.13 13.22
CA ALA A 80 -21.51 8.25 13.92
C ALA A 80 -22.69 8.27 12.94
N PHE A 81 -22.57 9.08 11.87
CA PHE A 81 -23.63 9.28 10.90
C PHE A 81 -23.89 8.07 10.00
N GLN A 82 -22.83 7.43 9.49
CA GLN A 82 -22.92 6.21 8.67
C GLN A 82 -23.42 5.03 9.49
N SER A 83 -23.04 4.93 10.77
CA SER A 83 -23.60 3.91 11.69
C SER A 83 -25.10 4.11 11.89
N LEU A 84 -25.54 5.36 12.10
CA LEU A 84 -26.96 5.69 12.22
C LEU A 84 -27.72 5.37 10.93
N LEU A 85 -27.15 5.70 9.76
CA LEU A 85 -27.75 5.40 8.46
C LEU A 85 -27.88 3.89 8.23
N LEU A 86 -26.86 3.10 8.59
CA LEU A 86 -26.91 1.63 8.51
C LEU A 86 -28.01 1.06 9.40
N LEU A 87 -28.08 1.50 10.66
CA LEU A 87 -29.12 1.06 11.60
C LEU A 87 -30.52 1.46 11.11
N ALA A 88 -30.68 2.70 10.64
CA ALA A 88 -31.93 3.20 10.09
C ALA A 88 -32.34 2.42 8.83
N SER A 89 -31.38 2.02 7.98
CA SER A 89 -31.63 1.21 6.78
C SER A 89 -32.12 -0.19 7.13
N VAL A 90 -31.59 -0.82 8.19
CA VAL A 90 -32.10 -2.10 8.69
C VAL A 90 -33.53 -1.97 9.20
N VAL A 91 -33.82 -0.95 10.02
CA VAL A 91 -35.19 -0.66 10.48
C VAL A 91 -36.12 -0.37 9.30
N PHE A 92 -35.63 0.35 8.28
CA PHE A 92 -36.39 0.62 7.07
C PHE A 92 -36.74 -0.66 6.31
N LEU A 93 -35.82 -1.61 6.12
CA LEU A 93 -36.13 -2.86 5.43
C LEU A 93 -37.32 -3.61 6.08
N PHE A 94 -37.45 -3.55 7.41
CA PHE A 94 -38.57 -4.15 8.12
C PHE A 94 -39.84 -3.29 8.07
N THR A 95 -39.71 -1.96 8.14
CA THR A 95 -40.85 -1.02 8.21
C THR A 95 -41.36 -0.56 6.84
N PHE A 96 -40.60 -0.76 5.77
CA PHE A 96 -40.94 -0.41 4.38
C PHE A 96 -42.24 -1.04 3.91
N TRP A 97 -42.52 -2.25 4.39
CA TRP A 97 -43.77 -2.96 4.08
C TRP A 97 -45.00 -2.37 4.80
N PHE A 98 -44.80 -1.53 5.82
CA PHE A 98 -45.86 -1.03 6.70
C PHE A 98 -46.06 0.49 6.63
N LEU A 99 -45.06 1.25 6.17
CA LEU A 99 -45.13 2.71 6.01
C LEU A 99 -45.08 3.09 4.52
N PRO A 100 -45.79 4.16 4.09
CA PRO A 100 -45.62 4.68 2.73
C PRO A 100 -44.15 5.07 2.51
N GLY A 101 -43.47 4.46 1.54
CA GLY A 101 -42.02 4.54 1.32
C GLY A 101 -41.43 5.95 1.09
N ILE A 102 -42.25 6.99 1.09
CA ILE A 102 -41.85 8.39 0.93
C ILE A 102 -41.02 8.90 2.12
N PHE A 103 -41.46 8.63 3.36
CA PHE A 103 -40.78 9.17 4.56
C PHE A 103 -39.35 8.62 4.73
N PRO A 104 -39.14 7.30 4.66
CA PRO A 104 -37.79 6.76 4.78
C PRO A 104 -36.91 7.08 3.56
N GLY A 105 -37.49 7.16 2.37
CA GLY A 105 -36.78 7.60 1.17
C GLY A 105 -36.22 9.02 1.32
N GLY A 106 -37.01 9.95 1.87
CA GLY A 106 -36.56 11.30 2.18
C GLY A 106 -35.41 11.34 3.18
N LEU A 107 -35.47 10.53 4.25
CA LEU A 107 -34.40 10.43 5.25
C LEU A 107 -33.10 9.91 4.65
N VAL A 108 -33.15 8.87 3.82
CA VAL A 108 -31.99 8.32 3.12
C VAL A 108 -31.38 9.34 2.17
N LEU A 109 -32.19 10.12 1.44
CA LEU A 109 -31.71 11.17 0.54
C LEU A 109 -31.01 12.30 1.30
N ILE A 110 -31.58 12.75 2.42
CA ILE A 110 -30.95 13.76 3.29
C ILE A 110 -29.62 13.23 3.82
N ALA A 111 -29.60 11.98 4.29
CA ALA A 111 -28.39 11.36 4.79
C ALA A 111 -27.32 11.25 3.73
N TRP A 112 -27.68 10.80 2.52
CA TRP A 112 -26.78 10.78 1.39
C TRP A 112 -26.21 12.17 1.07
N ALA A 113 -27.05 13.21 1.04
CA ALA A 113 -26.61 14.58 0.79
C ALA A 113 -25.63 15.10 1.86
N VAL A 114 -25.90 14.83 3.15
CA VAL A 114 -25.01 15.18 4.27
C VAL A 114 -23.69 14.43 4.17
N THR A 115 -23.72 13.12 3.90
CA THR A 115 -22.50 12.33 3.68
C THR A 115 -21.68 12.92 2.53
N VAL A 116 -22.29 13.19 1.37
CA VAL A 116 -21.59 13.80 0.23
C VAL A 116 -20.99 15.16 0.61
N ALA A 117 -21.70 15.99 1.38
CA ALA A 117 -21.18 17.28 1.83
C ALA A 117 -19.94 17.13 2.72
N ILE A 118 -19.96 16.22 3.68
CA ILE A 118 -18.81 15.95 4.56
C ILE A 118 -17.65 15.36 3.75
N LEU A 119 -17.92 14.44 2.83
CA LEU A 119 -16.88 13.87 1.96
C LEU A 119 -16.25 14.92 1.04
N ARG A 120 -16.99 15.95 0.62
CA ARG A 120 -16.44 17.10 -0.12
C ARG A 120 -15.55 17.99 0.75
N LEU A 121 -15.84 18.11 2.04
CA LEU A 121 -14.96 18.81 2.98
C LEU A 121 -13.66 18.03 3.20
N LEU A 122 -13.74 16.70 3.29
CA LEU A 122 -12.60 15.81 3.53
C LEU A 122 -11.69 15.67 2.29
N ASN A 123 -12.27 15.43 1.11
CA ASN A 123 -11.51 15.15 -0.12
C ASN A 123 -11.31 16.38 -1.02
N GLY A 124 -12.04 17.47 -0.76
CA GLY A 124 -12.12 18.60 -1.67
C GLY A 124 -13.05 18.36 -2.86
N GLN A 125 -13.01 19.29 -3.82
CA GLN A 125 -13.76 19.16 -5.07
C GLN A 125 -13.10 18.13 -5.99
N PRO A 126 -13.87 17.41 -6.83
CA PRO A 126 -13.30 16.57 -7.86
C PRO A 126 -12.37 17.39 -8.76
N SER A 127 -11.08 17.05 -8.74
CA SER A 127 -10.06 17.68 -9.57
C SER A 127 -9.54 16.68 -10.60
N ALA A 128 -9.11 17.19 -11.76
CA ALA A 128 -8.32 16.41 -12.71
C ALA A 128 -6.84 16.35 -12.31
N ASP A 129 -6.40 17.30 -11.47
CA ASP A 129 -5.01 17.43 -11.04
C ASP A 129 -4.70 16.51 -9.86
N CYS A 130 -3.55 15.83 -9.95
CA CYS A 130 -2.98 15.08 -8.84
C CYS A 130 -2.30 16.00 -7.83
N GLN A 131 -2.34 15.63 -6.55
CA GLN A 131 -1.47 16.24 -5.55
C GLN A 131 -0.04 15.77 -5.77
N VAL A 132 0.91 16.67 -5.52
CA VAL A 132 2.34 16.40 -5.71
C VAL A 132 3.05 16.76 -4.42
N GLY A 133 3.92 15.86 -3.96
CA GLY A 133 4.89 16.11 -2.90
C GLY A 133 6.20 16.56 -3.54
N VAL A 134 6.74 17.69 -3.10
CA VAL A 134 8.04 18.20 -3.53
C VAL A 134 8.89 18.38 -2.27
N PRO A 135 10.21 18.06 -2.30
CA PRO A 135 11.05 18.25 -1.13
C PRO A 135 11.04 19.70 -0.66
N GLU A 136 10.91 19.91 0.65
CA GLU A 136 10.88 21.23 1.27
C GLU A 136 12.29 21.71 1.65
N ASN A 137 12.39 22.84 2.36
CA ASN A 137 13.65 23.38 2.90
C ASN A 137 14.73 23.71 1.86
N GLY A 138 14.32 24.10 0.64
CA GLY A 138 15.23 24.51 -0.43
C GLY A 138 15.93 23.34 -1.14
N ILE A 139 15.50 22.11 -0.89
CA ILE A 139 16.02 20.92 -1.58
C ILE A 139 15.30 20.79 -2.92
N SER A 140 16.05 20.76 -4.02
CA SER A 140 15.48 20.44 -5.33
C SER A 140 15.31 18.92 -5.48
N PRO A 141 14.21 18.44 -6.06
CA PRO A 141 14.01 17.01 -6.31
C PRO A 141 15.13 16.48 -7.21
N VAL A 142 15.69 15.32 -6.86
CA VAL A 142 16.83 14.73 -7.59
C VAL A 142 16.39 13.95 -8.83
N ASN A 143 15.11 13.59 -8.93
CA ASN A 143 14.54 12.88 -10.06
C ASN A 143 14.12 13.84 -11.18
N ASP A 144 14.16 13.33 -12.40
CA ASP A 144 13.73 14.02 -13.61
C ASP A 144 12.61 13.22 -14.31
N LYS A 145 12.27 13.60 -15.54
CA LYS A 145 11.23 12.91 -16.34
C LYS A 145 11.52 11.43 -16.61
N SER A 146 12.76 10.99 -16.45
CA SER A 146 13.16 9.59 -16.64
C SER A 146 12.90 8.71 -15.42
N GLU A 147 12.74 9.31 -14.23
CA GLU A 147 12.49 8.63 -12.95
C GLU A 147 11.21 9.18 -12.29
N LEU A 148 10.11 8.48 -12.49
CA LEU A 148 8.79 8.92 -12.03
C LEU A 148 8.40 8.20 -10.73
N TRP A 149 7.93 8.94 -9.74
CA TRP A 149 7.49 8.38 -8.45
C TRP A 149 6.00 8.62 -8.24
N PHE A 150 5.30 7.57 -7.83
CA PHE A 150 3.87 7.58 -7.55
C PHE A 150 3.59 7.07 -6.15
N PHE A 151 2.53 7.58 -5.52
CA PHE A 151 2.04 7.12 -4.22
C PHE A 151 0.54 6.87 -4.25
N ILE A 152 0.09 5.71 -3.74
CA ILE A 152 -1.33 5.38 -3.50
C ILE A 152 -1.57 5.26 -1.99
N ASN A 153 -2.47 6.07 -1.46
CA ASN A 153 -2.83 6.08 -0.04
C ASN A 153 -3.80 4.96 0.35
N GLY A 154 -3.97 4.79 1.67
CA GLY A 154 -4.97 3.90 2.26
C GLY A 154 -6.32 4.56 2.50
N ILE A 155 -7.19 3.84 3.22
CA ILE A 155 -8.49 4.34 3.69
C ILE A 155 -8.36 5.53 4.63
N CYS A 156 -9.48 6.20 4.89
CA CYS A 156 -9.55 7.32 5.84
C CYS A 156 -8.52 8.43 5.58
N THR A 157 -8.08 8.58 4.34
CA THR A 157 -7.10 9.59 3.96
C THR A 157 -7.78 10.65 3.11
N GLY A 158 -8.05 11.80 3.74
CA GLY A 158 -8.51 13.01 3.08
C GLY A 158 -7.40 13.69 2.29
N ARG A 159 -7.73 14.85 1.69
CA ARG A 159 -6.78 15.62 0.89
C ARG A 159 -5.59 16.14 1.70
N SER A 160 -5.83 16.51 2.96
CA SER A 160 -4.80 17.06 3.86
C SER A 160 -3.79 15.98 4.25
N TRP A 161 -4.25 14.84 4.73
CA TRP A 161 -3.39 13.70 5.05
C TRP A 161 -2.63 13.15 3.84
N LEU A 162 -3.26 13.06 2.66
CA LEU A 162 -2.55 12.68 1.44
C LEU A 162 -1.39 13.65 1.15
N GLN A 163 -1.62 14.96 1.29
CA GLN A 163 -0.54 15.94 1.10
C GLN A 163 0.58 15.74 2.12
N SER A 164 0.26 15.54 3.40
CA SER A 164 1.25 15.29 4.44
C SER A 164 2.07 14.02 4.18
N ASN A 165 1.44 12.95 3.70
CA ASN A 165 2.13 11.72 3.29
C ASN A 165 3.08 11.99 2.11
N LEU A 166 2.60 12.66 1.07
CA LEU A 166 3.41 13.02 -0.10
C LEU A 166 4.61 13.90 0.27
N THR A 167 4.39 14.91 1.11
CA THR A 167 5.44 15.81 1.58
C THR A 167 6.49 15.05 2.41
N LEU A 168 6.08 14.18 3.33
CA LEU A 168 7.06 13.42 4.13
C LEU A 168 7.85 12.41 3.27
N LEU A 169 7.20 11.73 2.33
CA LEU A 169 7.87 10.86 1.37
C LEU A 169 8.87 11.66 0.52
N ALA A 170 8.47 12.83 0.00
CA ALA A 170 9.32 13.71 -0.76
C ALA A 170 10.51 14.21 0.05
N ASN A 171 10.31 14.57 1.32
CA ASN A 171 11.36 14.98 2.25
C ASN A 171 12.30 13.83 2.62
N THR A 172 11.82 12.60 2.71
CA THR A 172 12.63 11.43 3.06
C THR A 172 13.51 10.97 1.91
N PHE A 173 12.95 10.95 0.70
CA PHE A 173 13.64 10.44 -0.47
C PHE A 173 14.27 11.55 -1.32
N HIS A 174 13.95 12.83 -1.11
CA HIS A 174 14.34 13.97 -1.96
C HIS A 174 13.87 13.82 -3.42
N ARG A 175 12.67 13.28 -3.63
CA ARG A 175 12.03 13.15 -4.94
C ARG A 175 10.73 13.91 -5.01
N GLU A 176 10.39 14.37 -6.21
CA GLU A 176 9.02 14.72 -6.53
C GLU A 176 8.18 13.45 -6.67
N ILE A 177 7.05 13.39 -5.97
CA ILE A 177 6.17 12.21 -5.91
C ILE A 177 4.73 12.62 -6.21
N VAL A 178 4.11 11.92 -7.17
CA VAL A 178 2.72 12.18 -7.59
C VAL A 178 1.75 11.28 -6.82
N GLY A 179 0.74 11.88 -6.20
CA GLY A 179 -0.33 11.17 -5.52
C GLY A 179 -1.41 10.67 -6.47
N ILE A 180 -1.63 9.36 -6.49
CA ILE A 180 -2.81 8.70 -7.03
C ILE A 180 -3.79 8.58 -5.86
N HIS A 181 -4.67 9.57 -5.73
CA HIS A 181 -5.57 9.66 -4.58
C HIS A 181 -6.64 8.57 -4.63
N ASN A 182 -6.70 7.74 -3.60
CA ASN A 182 -7.88 6.97 -3.23
C ASN A 182 -8.73 7.81 -2.26
N PRO A 183 -9.82 8.47 -2.74
CA PRO A 183 -10.58 9.39 -1.91
C PRO A 183 -11.40 8.64 -0.87
N SER A 184 -11.27 9.06 0.39
CA SER A 184 -11.99 8.42 1.48
C SER A 184 -13.50 8.64 1.37
N LYS A 185 -14.25 7.59 1.65
CA LYS A 185 -15.70 7.53 1.78
C LYS A 185 -16.11 7.49 3.26
N GLY A 186 -15.17 7.74 4.18
CA GLY A 186 -15.32 7.52 5.61
C GLY A 186 -15.08 6.05 5.98
N LEU A 187 -14.68 5.82 7.23
CA LEU A 187 -14.18 4.53 7.71
C LEU A 187 -15.06 3.34 7.32
N ILE A 188 -16.39 3.43 7.51
CA ILE A 188 -17.29 2.29 7.29
C ILE A 188 -17.39 1.95 5.79
N LEU A 189 -17.58 2.96 4.94
CA LEU A 189 -17.70 2.76 3.50
C LEU A 189 -16.36 2.39 2.86
N ASP A 190 -15.26 2.93 3.39
CA ASP A 190 -13.90 2.56 2.98
C ASP A 190 -13.62 1.09 3.31
N LEU A 191 -13.93 0.62 4.53
CA LEU A 191 -13.76 -0.79 4.89
C LEU A 191 -14.61 -1.70 4.00
N LEU A 192 -15.85 -1.32 3.70
CA LEU A 192 -16.71 -2.07 2.79
C LEU A 192 -16.11 -2.12 1.37
N GLU A 193 -15.65 -0.99 0.84
CA GLU A 193 -14.98 -0.95 -0.46
C GLU A 193 -13.72 -1.79 -0.47
N SER A 194 -12.92 -1.75 0.60
CA SER A 194 -11.68 -2.54 0.72
C SER A 194 -11.96 -4.04 0.62
N LEU A 195 -13.02 -4.54 1.27
CA LEU A 195 -13.45 -5.95 1.19
C LEU A 195 -13.94 -6.29 -0.23
N ILE A 196 -14.71 -5.41 -0.86
CA ILE A 196 -15.20 -5.60 -2.22
C ILE A 196 -14.03 -5.63 -3.23
N GLN A 197 -13.06 -4.72 -3.11
CA GLN A 197 -11.85 -4.72 -3.94
C GLN A 197 -11.01 -5.98 -3.70
N ARG A 198 -10.80 -6.34 -2.43
CA ARG A 198 -9.90 -7.42 -2.01
C ARG A 198 -10.43 -8.82 -2.32
N ASP A 199 -11.72 -9.06 -2.12
CA ASP A 199 -12.31 -10.40 -2.18
C ASP A 199 -13.16 -10.63 -3.45
N LEU A 200 -13.67 -9.57 -4.09
CA LEU A 200 -14.43 -9.66 -5.35
C LEU A 200 -13.65 -9.14 -6.56
N ASP A 201 -12.41 -8.66 -6.36
CA ASP A 201 -11.57 -8.06 -7.40
C ASP A 201 -12.25 -6.89 -8.15
N TYR A 202 -13.13 -6.16 -7.46
CA TYR A 202 -13.85 -5.06 -8.09
C TYR A 202 -12.93 -3.85 -8.32
N LYS A 203 -12.74 -3.49 -9.58
CA LYS A 203 -11.83 -2.42 -9.98
C LYS A 203 -12.52 -1.06 -9.91
N THR A 204 -12.32 -0.34 -8.82
CA THR A 204 -12.87 1.01 -8.55
C THR A 204 -12.26 2.09 -9.47
N ARG A 205 -12.68 3.34 -9.31
CA ARG A 205 -12.27 4.46 -10.16
C ARG A 205 -10.79 4.81 -9.97
N ASP A 206 -10.35 4.85 -8.72
CA ASP A 206 -8.97 5.01 -8.24
C ASP A 206 -8.04 3.97 -8.89
N ILE A 207 -8.36 2.67 -8.82
CA ILE A 207 -7.64 1.60 -9.53
C ILE A 207 -7.54 1.89 -11.05
N ARG A 208 -8.65 2.29 -11.70
CA ARG A 208 -8.65 2.62 -13.14
C ARG A 208 -7.77 3.82 -13.46
N GLN A 209 -7.80 4.85 -12.63
CA GLN A 209 -6.97 6.04 -12.77
C GLN A 209 -5.49 5.71 -12.57
N GLY A 210 -5.16 4.98 -11.50
CA GLY A 210 -3.79 4.55 -11.20
C GLY A 210 -3.21 3.69 -12.33
N ARG A 211 -3.99 2.73 -12.85
CA ARG A 211 -3.62 1.97 -14.06
C ARG A 211 -3.33 2.89 -15.23
N ALA A 212 -4.21 3.84 -15.55
CA ALA A 212 -4.04 4.72 -16.71
C ALA A 212 -2.76 5.56 -16.59
N GLN A 213 -2.47 6.09 -15.39
CA GLN A 213 -1.26 6.87 -15.12
C GLN A 213 0.00 6.01 -15.21
N LEU A 214 0.05 4.88 -14.49
CA LEU A 214 1.21 3.98 -14.50
C LEU A 214 1.49 3.41 -15.89
N ARG A 215 0.44 3.03 -16.63
CA ARG A 215 0.59 2.56 -18.02
C ARG A 215 1.20 3.62 -18.92
N SER A 216 0.78 4.88 -18.76
CA SER A 216 1.32 5.99 -19.56
C SER A 216 2.77 6.29 -19.19
N ALA A 217 3.08 6.31 -17.89
CA ALA A 217 4.44 6.48 -17.37
C ALA A 217 5.38 5.38 -17.88
N LEU A 218 4.99 4.11 -17.77
CA LEU A 218 5.84 2.98 -18.18
C LEU A 218 6.11 2.95 -19.69
N ARG A 219 5.13 3.35 -20.51
CA ARG A 219 5.23 3.38 -21.98
C ARG A 219 6.02 4.57 -22.52
N ALA A 220 6.19 5.63 -21.75
CA ALA A 220 6.95 6.78 -22.20
C ALA A 220 8.41 6.38 -22.51
N SER A 221 8.91 6.83 -23.66
CA SER A 221 10.26 6.49 -24.14
C SER A 221 11.36 7.08 -23.26
N GLU A 222 11.10 8.23 -22.66
CA GLU A 222 12.02 8.91 -21.73
C GLU A 222 12.07 8.24 -20.36
N THR A 223 11.04 7.48 -19.99
CA THR A 223 10.94 6.86 -18.67
C THR A 223 11.80 5.60 -18.61
N ARG A 224 12.84 5.68 -17.78
CA ARG A 224 13.73 4.57 -17.45
C ARG A 224 13.27 3.82 -16.21
N LYS A 225 12.66 4.53 -15.26
CA LYS A 225 12.28 3.99 -13.96
C LYS A 225 10.96 4.58 -13.49
N VAL A 226 10.12 3.72 -12.94
CA VAL A 226 8.89 4.10 -12.24
C VAL A 226 8.94 3.49 -10.84
N VAL A 227 8.81 4.32 -9.81
CA VAL A 227 8.71 3.87 -8.42
C VAL A 227 7.27 4.06 -7.97
N LEU A 228 6.67 3.00 -7.44
CA LEU A 228 5.31 3.01 -6.92
C LEU A 228 5.31 2.66 -5.43
N ILE A 229 4.87 3.61 -4.62
CA ILE A 229 4.69 3.45 -3.19
C ILE A 229 3.20 3.27 -2.89
N ALA A 230 2.85 2.34 -2.01
CA ALA A 230 1.47 2.18 -1.56
C ALA A 230 1.37 1.96 -0.05
N HIS A 231 0.28 2.41 0.56
CA HIS A 231 0.01 2.20 1.98
C HIS A 231 -1.35 1.55 2.20
N SER A 232 -1.43 0.59 3.14
CA SER A 232 -2.69 -0.02 3.58
C SER A 232 -3.52 -0.61 2.41
N GLN A 233 -4.76 -0.15 2.21
CA GLN A 233 -5.63 -0.50 1.08
C GLN A 233 -4.99 -0.19 -0.28
N GLY A 234 -4.11 0.81 -0.38
CA GLY A 234 -3.39 1.09 -1.63
C GLY A 234 -2.64 -0.14 -2.14
N GLY A 235 -2.23 -1.06 -1.27
CA GLY A 235 -1.66 -2.35 -1.69
C GLY A 235 -2.63 -3.26 -2.44
N ILE A 236 -3.92 -3.27 -2.07
CA ILE A 236 -4.99 -3.97 -2.80
C ILE A 236 -5.15 -3.35 -4.19
N GLU A 237 -5.15 -2.02 -4.27
CA GLU A 237 -5.23 -1.30 -5.54
C GLU A 237 -4.05 -1.61 -6.44
N VAL A 238 -2.82 -1.60 -5.91
CA VAL A 238 -1.63 -1.96 -6.68
C VAL A 238 -1.71 -3.39 -7.19
N ALA A 239 -2.06 -4.36 -6.35
CA ALA A 239 -2.23 -5.75 -6.79
C ALA A 239 -3.22 -5.85 -7.96
N SER A 240 -4.34 -5.14 -7.85
CA SER A 240 -5.36 -5.05 -8.89
C SER A 240 -4.88 -4.38 -10.18
N ILE A 241 -4.07 -3.33 -10.07
CA ILE A 241 -3.47 -2.64 -11.22
C ILE A 241 -2.47 -3.56 -11.92
N LEU A 242 -1.64 -4.29 -11.16
CA LEU A 242 -0.65 -5.21 -11.71
C LEU A 242 -1.30 -6.29 -12.56
N ASP A 243 -2.41 -6.89 -12.09
CA ASP A 243 -3.16 -7.88 -12.87
C ASP A 243 -3.58 -7.37 -14.25
N TRP A 244 -3.94 -6.09 -14.36
CA TRP A 244 -4.21 -5.45 -15.66
C TRP A 244 -2.93 -5.15 -16.45
N LEU A 245 -1.90 -4.61 -15.80
CA LEU A 245 -0.68 -4.22 -16.49
C LEU A 245 0.06 -5.43 -17.09
N TYR A 246 0.03 -6.60 -16.44
CA TYR A 246 0.55 -7.85 -17.02
C TYR A 246 -0.17 -8.27 -18.31
N GLY A 247 -1.45 -7.93 -18.47
CA GLY A 247 -2.21 -8.17 -19.69
C GLY A 247 -2.02 -7.11 -20.78
N GLU A 248 -1.36 -5.98 -20.48
CA GLU A 248 -1.35 -4.78 -21.34
C GLU A 248 0.03 -4.31 -21.77
N LEU A 249 1.07 -4.71 -21.05
CA LEU A 249 2.44 -4.27 -21.24
C LEU A 249 3.37 -5.47 -21.42
N ALA A 250 4.40 -5.29 -22.23
CA ALA A 250 5.46 -6.28 -22.36
C ALA A 250 6.28 -6.35 -21.06
N ASN A 251 6.86 -7.52 -20.78
CA ASN A 251 7.66 -7.76 -19.57
C ASN A 251 8.81 -6.76 -19.44
N GLU A 252 9.47 -6.41 -20.55
CA GLU A 252 10.57 -5.43 -20.60
C GLU A 252 10.12 -4.03 -20.16
N THR A 253 8.87 -3.67 -20.45
CA THR A 253 8.29 -2.39 -20.02
C THR A 253 7.99 -2.41 -18.52
N LEU A 254 7.46 -3.53 -18.02
CA LEU A 254 7.16 -3.72 -16.60
C LEU A 254 8.42 -3.80 -15.72
N ARG A 255 9.56 -4.25 -16.28
CA ARG A 255 10.85 -4.26 -15.57
C ARG A 255 11.34 -2.88 -15.12
N LYS A 256 10.78 -1.79 -15.67
CA LYS A 256 11.06 -0.42 -15.22
C LYS A 256 10.42 -0.09 -13.86
N LEU A 257 9.46 -0.90 -13.41
CA LEU A 257 8.67 -0.67 -12.21
C LEU A 257 9.39 -1.20 -10.97
N GLU A 258 9.45 -0.39 -9.92
CA GLU A 258 9.84 -0.78 -8.56
C GLU A 258 8.67 -0.50 -7.62
N ILE A 259 8.35 -1.42 -6.71
CA ILE A 259 7.17 -1.33 -5.86
C ILE A 259 7.53 -1.45 -4.38
N TYR A 260 7.01 -0.54 -3.59
CA TYR A 260 7.21 -0.47 -2.16
C TYR A 260 5.90 -0.31 -1.43
N THR A 261 5.59 -1.17 -0.48
CA THR A 261 4.30 -1.07 0.23
C THR A 261 4.49 -1.02 1.74
N PHE A 262 3.62 -0.29 2.42
CA PHE A 262 3.60 -0.15 3.88
C PHE A 262 2.27 -0.65 4.43
N GLY A 263 2.31 -1.61 5.36
CA GLY A 263 1.08 -2.19 5.95
C GLY A 263 0.11 -2.78 4.92
N ASN A 264 0.63 -3.44 3.88
CA ASN A 264 -0.13 -3.87 2.71
C ASN A 264 -1.30 -4.80 3.06
N ALA A 265 -2.52 -4.40 2.69
CA ALA A 265 -3.77 -5.11 2.93
C ALA A 265 -4.13 -6.18 1.87
N ALA A 266 -3.35 -6.30 0.80
CA ALA A 266 -3.67 -7.21 -0.31
C ALA A 266 -3.67 -8.68 0.12
N ARG A 267 -4.54 -9.49 -0.52
CA ARG A 267 -4.57 -10.95 -0.37
C ARG A 267 -3.63 -11.65 -1.35
N HIS A 268 -3.36 -11.02 -2.49
CA HIS A 268 -2.40 -11.48 -3.49
C HIS A 268 -1.51 -10.32 -3.93
N PHE A 269 -0.32 -10.68 -4.40
CA PHE A 269 0.62 -9.74 -4.99
C PHE A 269 1.45 -10.51 -6.03
N ARG A 270 0.86 -10.72 -7.21
CA ARG A 270 1.41 -11.63 -8.22
C ARG A 270 2.59 -10.99 -8.95
N ASN A 271 3.62 -11.79 -9.18
CA ASN A 271 4.75 -11.44 -10.03
C ASN A 271 5.17 -12.68 -10.84
N PRO A 272 4.80 -12.75 -12.14
CA PRO A 272 5.21 -13.85 -12.98
C PRO A 272 6.72 -13.79 -13.23
N TYR A 273 7.28 -14.93 -13.63
CA TYR A 273 8.67 -15.01 -14.07
C TYR A 273 8.77 -14.74 -15.56
N LEU A 274 9.94 -14.26 -15.99
CA LEU A 274 10.21 -13.99 -17.39
C LEU A 274 10.12 -15.26 -18.25
N ARG A 275 10.54 -16.40 -17.68
CA ARG A 275 10.54 -17.73 -18.31
C ARG A 275 10.15 -18.76 -17.25
N GLU A 276 9.53 -19.86 -17.66
CA GLU A 276 9.11 -20.93 -16.74
C GLU A 276 10.28 -21.54 -15.94
N ASP A 277 11.46 -21.62 -16.56
CA ASP A 277 12.69 -22.18 -15.95
C ASP A 277 13.62 -21.12 -15.32
N SER A 278 13.16 -19.87 -15.17
CA SER A 278 13.97 -18.79 -14.59
C SER A 278 13.38 -18.29 -13.28
N ASP A 279 14.22 -18.14 -12.26
CA ASP A 279 13.87 -17.40 -11.03
C ASP A 279 13.95 -15.88 -11.20
N ASP A 280 13.92 -15.37 -12.44
CA ASP A 280 13.98 -13.94 -12.75
C ASP A 280 12.55 -13.37 -12.87
N PRO A 281 12.05 -12.66 -11.85
CA PRO A 281 10.70 -12.09 -11.87
C PRO A 281 10.59 -10.95 -12.88
N VAL A 282 9.39 -10.71 -13.40
CA VAL A 282 9.11 -9.58 -14.30
C VAL A 282 9.34 -8.26 -13.58
N ILE A 283 8.87 -8.10 -12.35
CA ILE A 283 9.19 -6.92 -11.53
C ILE A 283 10.35 -7.28 -10.60
N GLN A 284 11.50 -6.66 -10.79
CA GLN A 284 12.72 -7.01 -10.08
C GLN A 284 12.71 -6.60 -8.59
N HIS A 285 11.94 -5.56 -8.26
CA HIS A 285 12.01 -4.92 -6.95
C HIS A 285 10.60 -4.74 -6.39
N ILE A 286 10.24 -5.62 -5.45
CA ILE A 286 9.03 -5.53 -4.63
C ILE A 286 9.45 -5.69 -3.17
N GLU A 287 9.18 -4.69 -2.35
CA GLU A 287 9.45 -4.71 -0.91
C GLU A 287 8.21 -4.29 -0.12
N HIS A 288 7.96 -5.00 0.98
CA HIS A 288 6.84 -4.76 1.88
C HIS A 288 7.36 -4.46 3.28
N TYR A 289 6.96 -3.33 3.85
CA TYR A 289 7.26 -2.92 5.21
C TYR A 289 6.04 -3.15 6.09
N ALA A 290 6.24 -3.84 7.21
CA ALA A 290 5.15 -4.24 8.10
C ALA A 290 5.52 -4.04 9.57
N ASN A 291 4.58 -3.50 10.35
CA ASN A 291 4.65 -3.53 11.79
C ASN A 291 4.02 -4.84 12.29
N LYS A 292 4.72 -5.56 13.18
CA LYS A 292 4.26 -6.85 13.70
C LYS A 292 2.88 -6.78 14.34
N ASN A 293 2.58 -5.69 15.05
CA ASN A 293 1.32 -5.47 15.75
C ASN A 293 0.40 -4.49 15.00
N ASP A 294 0.51 -4.42 13.68
CA ASP A 294 -0.43 -3.70 12.81
C ASP A 294 -1.55 -4.66 12.36
N PHE A 295 -2.80 -4.31 12.68
CA PHE A 295 -3.99 -5.07 12.29
C PHE A 295 -4.03 -5.36 10.78
N VAL A 296 -3.81 -4.33 9.95
CA VAL A 296 -3.95 -4.44 8.50
C VAL A 296 -2.84 -5.29 7.91
N ALA A 297 -1.61 -5.11 8.39
CA ALA A 297 -0.49 -5.96 7.98
C ALA A 297 -0.72 -7.43 8.37
N ASN A 298 -1.35 -7.69 9.52
CA ASN A 298 -1.66 -9.04 9.99
C ASN A 298 -2.72 -9.75 9.16
N ILE A 299 -3.75 -9.05 8.66
CA ILE A 299 -4.74 -9.66 7.77
C ILE A 299 -4.24 -9.72 6.32
N GLY A 300 -3.31 -8.83 5.93
CA GLY A 300 -2.73 -8.74 4.58
C GLY A 300 -1.38 -9.45 4.49
N VAL A 301 -0.32 -8.66 4.24
CA VAL A 301 1.02 -9.16 3.91
C VAL A 301 1.57 -10.20 4.89
N LEU A 302 1.42 -10.04 6.20
CA LEU A 302 2.00 -10.97 7.17
C LEU A 302 1.31 -12.33 7.16
N GLN A 303 -0.02 -12.36 6.99
CA GLN A 303 -0.76 -13.61 6.81
C GLN A 303 -0.41 -14.26 5.48
N CYS A 304 -0.38 -13.48 4.39
CA CYS A 304 -0.16 -13.97 3.03
C CYS A 304 1.28 -14.44 2.78
N THR A 305 2.24 -13.96 3.57
CA THR A 305 3.65 -14.39 3.49
C THR A 305 4.08 -15.32 4.64
N SER A 306 3.12 -15.74 5.48
CA SER A 306 3.37 -16.72 6.53
C SER A 306 3.87 -18.05 5.96
N PRO A 307 4.65 -18.85 6.73
CA PRO A 307 5.11 -20.15 6.27
C PRO A 307 3.97 -21.06 5.78
N THR A 308 2.82 -21.01 6.46
CA THR A 308 1.61 -21.75 6.09
C THR A 308 1.04 -21.27 4.76
N ALA A 309 0.93 -19.94 4.55
CA ALA A 309 0.41 -19.38 3.30
C ALA A 309 1.32 -19.67 2.11
N ARG A 310 2.65 -19.53 2.27
CA ARG A 310 3.62 -19.95 1.24
C ARG A 310 3.48 -21.43 0.87
N TYR A 311 3.22 -22.28 1.87
CA TYR A 311 3.00 -23.71 1.63
C TYR A 311 1.65 -23.97 0.93
N ALA A 312 0.59 -23.25 1.26
CA ALA A 312 -0.77 -23.55 0.80
C ALA A 312 -1.14 -22.86 -0.53
N ALA A 313 -0.79 -21.58 -0.67
CA ALA A 313 -1.34 -20.65 -1.65
C ALA A 313 -0.45 -20.43 -2.89
N ASN A 314 0.41 -21.40 -3.21
CA ASN A 314 1.21 -21.43 -4.44
C ASN A 314 1.96 -20.10 -4.75
N ASP A 315 2.48 -19.45 -3.71
CA ASP A 315 3.24 -18.20 -3.81
C ASP A 315 2.52 -17.04 -4.53
N LEU A 316 1.21 -16.86 -4.26
CA LEU A 316 0.40 -15.75 -4.78
C LEU A 316 0.86 -14.35 -4.31
N PHE A 317 1.79 -14.27 -3.35
CA PHE A 317 2.28 -13.03 -2.77
C PHE A 317 3.80 -12.93 -2.92
N SER A 318 4.26 -12.08 -3.84
CA SER A 318 5.67 -11.90 -4.21
C SER A 318 6.27 -10.66 -3.58
N GLY A 319 7.56 -10.70 -3.24
CA GLY A 319 8.31 -9.54 -2.73
C GLY A 319 8.86 -9.76 -1.33
N LYS A 320 9.95 -9.06 -0.99
CA LYS A 320 10.63 -9.17 0.30
C LYS A 320 9.80 -8.52 1.40
N VAL A 321 9.76 -9.09 2.59
CA VAL A 321 9.05 -8.52 3.75
C VAL A 321 10.05 -8.10 4.82
N PHE A 322 9.97 -6.82 5.19
CA PHE A 322 10.72 -6.19 6.27
C PHE A 322 9.75 -5.91 7.41
N GLN A 323 9.91 -6.64 8.52
CA GLN A 323 8.98 -6.57 9.64
C GLN A 323 9.64 -5.96 10.88
N GLN A 324 9.10 -4.86 11.38
CA GLN A 324 9.52 -4.23 12.62
C GLN A 324 8.70 -4.74 13.81
N ASP A 325 9.34 -4.92 14.97
CA ASP A 325 8.65 -5.32 16.23
C ASP A 325 7.98 -4.11 16.91
N ARG A 326 7.05 -3.48 16.18
CA ARG A 326 6.27 -2.33 16.61
C ARG A 326 4.79 -2.51 16.30
N SER A 327 3.98 -1.61 16.84
CA SER A 327 2.55 -1.41 16.58
C SER A 327 2.35 -0.10 15.79
N GLY A 328 1.12 0.16 15.36
CA GLY A 328 0.79 1.35 14.59
C GLY A 328 0.61 1.08 13.11
N HIS A 329 -0.32 1.79 12.50
CA HIS A 329 -0.70 1.60 11.09
C HIS A 329 -0.46 2.84 10.19
N LEU A 330 -0.67 4.05 10.72
CA LEU A 330 -0.49 5.32 9.98
C LEU A 330 0.89 5.45 9.31
N LEU A 331 0.92 5.96 8.08
CA LEU A 331 2.11 5.92 7.23
C LEU A 331 3.25 6.77 7.80
N ASN A 332 3.00 8.04 8.12
CA ASN A 332 4.07 8.94 8.53
C ASN A 332 4.61 8.54 9.91
N ILE A 333 3.75 8.61 10.92
CA ILE A 333 4.16 8.46 12.32
C ILE A 333 4.55 7.03 12.71
N HIS A 334 4.00 5.99 12.08
CA HIS A 334 4.27 4.59 12.48
C HIS A 334 5.21 3.82 11.55
N TYR A 335 5.39 4.28 10.30
CA TYR A 335 6.24 3.62 9.33
C TYR A 335 7.40 4.51 8.88
N LEU A 336 7.15 5.69 8.31
CA LEU A 336 8.22 6.52 7.75
C LEU A 336 9.15 7.04 8.84
N ASP A 337 8.62 7.60 9.93
CA ASP A 337 9.46 8.11 11.01
C ASP A 337 10.26 7.02 11.71
N THR A 338 9.67 5.84 11.87
CA THR A 338 10.25 4.74 12.64
C THR A 338 11.24 3.91 11.82
N MET A 339 11.09 3.87 10.49
CA MET A 339 11.93 3.08 9.60
C MET A 339 12.90 3.93 8.78
N PHE A 340 12.53 5.16 8.44
CA PHE A 340 13.29 6.04 7.56
C PHE A 340 13.60 7.42 8.17
N GLY A 341 13.13 7.71 9.38
CA GLY A 341 13.47 8.93 10.10
C GLY A 341 14.93 8.97 10.59
N GLU A 342 15.24 9.98 11.40
CA GLU A 342 16.59 10.17 11.95
C GLU A 342 17.05 8.97 12.78
N ASN A 343 16.15 8.43 13.62
CA ASN A 343 16.40 7.25 14.43
C ASN A 343 15.95 5.95 13.71
N HIS A 344 16.78 5.50 12.78
CA HIS A 344 16.51 4.33 11.92
C HIS A 344 17.08 3.03 12.49
N GLU A 345 16.91 2.81 13.80
CA GLU A 345 17.37 1.62 14.53
C GLU A 345 16.91 0.30 13.87
N PHE A 346 15.71 0.32 13.26
CA PHE A 346 15.21 -0.79 12.47
C PHE A 346 16.09 -1.10 11.26
N MET A 347 16.48 -0.09 10.47
CA MET A 347 17.32 -0.28 9.29
C MET A 347 18.72 -0.76 9.65
N ASP A 348 19.23 -0.34 10.81
CA ASP A 348 20.55 -0.74 11.30
C ASP A 348 20.55 -2.15 11.90
N THR A 349 19.38 -2.74 12.12
CA THR A 349 19.27 -4.10 12.66
C THR A 349 19.89 -5.11 11.69
N LYS A 350 20.77 -5.95 12.22
CA LYS A 350 21.38 -7.05 11.46
C LYS A 350 20.45 -8.26 11.44
N VAL A 351 20.20 -8.77 10.26
CA VAL A 351 19.42 -9.98 10.00
C VAL A 351 20.28 -10.98 9.25
N GLN A 352 19.97 -12.27 9.41
CA GLN A 352 20.61 -13.29 8.59
C GLN A 352 19.93 -13.29 7.22
N ALA A 353 20.74 -13.11 6.17
CA ALA A 353 20.31 -13.25 4.79
C ALA A 353 21.17 -14.32 4.10
N ARG A 354 20.55 -15.07 3.19
CA ARG A 354 21.28 -15.94 2.28
C ARG A 354 21.95 -15.05 1.23
N GLY A 355 23.26 -15.25 0.99
CA GLY A 355 24.01 -14.42 0.05
C GLY A 355 23.41 -14.47 -1.36
N PHE A 356 23.33 -13.31 -2.01
CA PHE A 356 22.83 -13.13 -3.39
C PHE A 356 23.73 -13.75 -4.49
N LEU A 357 24.89 -14.28 -4.13
CA LEU A 357 25.78 -14.93 -5.07
C LEU A 357 25.39 -16.40 -5.17
N ARG A 358 24.83 -16.75 -6.35
CA ARG A 358 24.68 -18.08 -6.96
C ARG A 358 24.70 -19.26 -6.00
N GLU A 359 23.63 -20.06 -6.04
CA GLU A 359 23.45 -21.35 -5.37
C GLU A 359 24.69 -22.26 -5.42
N GLU A 360 25.64 -22.00 -4.54
CA GLU A 360 26.67 -22.93 -4.12
C GLU A 360 26.06 -23.71 -2.94
N PRO A 361 25.98 -25.05 -3.01
CA PRO A 361 25.51 -25.86 -1.90
C PRO A 361 26.50 -25.72 -0.73
N GLY A 362 26.23 -24.76 0.16
CA GLY A 362 27.14 -24.36 1.23
C GLY A 362 27.15 -22.85 1.55
N ALA A 363 26.37 -22.01 0.84
CA ALA A 363 26.31 -20.57 1.08
C ALA A 363 26.07 -20.23 2.57
N SER A 364 27.09 -19.69 3.24
CA SER A 364 27.05 -19.32 4.64
C SER A 364 26.05 -18.18 4.87
N LEU A 365 25.20 -18.31 5.88
CA LEU A 365 24.34 -17.22 6.37
C LEU A 365 25.23 -16.03 6.73
N SER A 366 25.07 -14.92 6.02
CA SER A 366 25.78 -13.67 6.32
C SER A 366 24.85 -12.75 7.11
N TRP A 367 25.40 -12.10 8.14
CA TRP A 367 24.71 -11.03 8.84
C TRP A 367 24.80 -9.75 8.04
N THR A 368 23.66 -9.24 7.58
CA THR A 368 23.55 -8.04 6.76
C THR A 368 22.56 -7.09 7.42
N SER A 369 22.79 -5.78 7.32
CA SER A 369 21.83 -4.80 7.85
C SER A 369 20.57 -4.76 6.98
N ILE A 370 19.42 -4.41 7.56
CA ILE A 370 18.20 -4.19 6.79
C ILE A 370 18.39 -3.05 5.78
N MET A 371 19.17 -2.02 6.13
CA MET A 371 19.56 -0.91 5.25
C MET A 371 20.20 -1.40 3.94
N ASP A 372 21.10 -2.39 4.01
CA ASP A 372 21.81 -2.90 2.83
C ASP A 372 20.92 -3.78 1.95
N LEU A 373 19.95 -4.46 2.56
CA LEU A 373 18.99 -5.34 1.90
C LEU A 373 17.83 -4.59 1.23
N SER A 374 17.38 -3.52 1.87
CA SER A 374 16.28 -2.65 1.46
C SER A 374 16.73 -1.74 0.33
N ARG A 375 16.16 -1.94 -0.86
CA ARG A 375 16.44 -1.08 -2.00
C ARG A 375 15.83 0.31 -1.80
N LEU A 376 14.64 0.41 -1.19
CA LEU A 376 14.04 1.72 -0.90
C LEU A 376 14.95 2.56 0.02
N ALA A 377 15.57 1.92 1.02
CA ALA A 377 16.42 2.63 1.96
C ALA A 377 17.66 3.27 1.29
N LYS A 378 18.12 2.71 0.17
CA LYS A 378 19.21 3.29 -0.65
C LYS A 378 18.80 4.57 -1.38
N TYR A 379 17.51 4.88 -1.44
CA TYR A 379 17.02 6.14 -1.98
C TYR A 379 17.03 7.29 -0.97
N ARG A 380 17.21 7.02 0.33
CA ARG A 380 17.09 8.04 1.36
C ARG A 380 18.06 9.21 1.12
N ASN A 381 17.60 10.43 1.41
CA ASN A 381 18.37 11.67 1.25
C ASN A 381 18.88 11.91 -0.18
N GLY A 382 18.12 11.54 -1.22
CA GLY A 382 18.50 11.80 -2.61
C GLY A 382 19.48 10.80 -3.23
N LYS A 383 19.90 9.76 -2.49
CA LYS A 383 20.80 8.71 -2.99
C LYS A 383 20.09 7.80 -3.99
N SER A 384 20.83 6.97 -4.73
CA SER A 384 20.27 5.98 -5.67
C SER A 384 20.93 4.61 -5.47
N PRO A 385 20.19 3.49 -5.61
CA PRO A 385 20.70 2.14 -5.40
C PRO A 385 21.70 1.69 -6.48
N GLU A 386 21.61 2.25 -7.68
CA GLU A 386 22.62 2.14 -8.72
C GLU A 386 23.35 3.49 -8.77
N GLY A 387 24.68 3.50 -8.63
CA GLY A 387 25.45 4.69 -9.01
C GLY A 387 25.06 5.06 -10.44
N ARG A 388 24.87 6.36 -10.75
CA ARG A 388 24.53 6.81 -12.10
C ARG A 388 25.43 6.10 -13.11
N VAL A 389 24.90 5.07 -13.78
CA VAL A 389 25.51 4.57 -15.00
C VAL A 389 25.03 5.57 -16.04
N ASP A 390 25.77 6.66 -16.16
CA ASP A 390 25.75 7.45 -17.38
C ASP A 390 26.17 6.48 -18.48
N VAL A 391 25.18 5.89 -19.15
CA VAL A 391 25.39 5.22 -20.42
C VAL A 391 25.71 6.34 -21.40
N CYS A 392 26.96 6.80 -21.38
CA CYS A 392 27.55 7.43 -22.54
C CYS A 392 27.45 6.38 -23.65
N CYS A 393 26.44 6.53 -24.50
CA CYS A 393 26.48 5.97 -25.83
C CYS A 393 27.66 6.63 -26.55
N ASP A 394 28.84 6.04 -26.41
CA ASP A 394 29.94 6.27 -27.35
C ASP A 394 29.49 5.69 -28.70
N VAL A 395 28.77 6.51 -29.45
CA VAL A 395 28.65 6.33 -30.89
C VAL A 395 29.99 6.77 -31.48
N ASN A 396 30.96 5.87 -31.48
CA ASN A 396 32.14 5.99 -32.31
C ASN A 396 32.65 4.62 -32.77
N GLY A 397 32.35 4.32 -34.03
CA GLY A 397 33.30 3.69 -34.96
C GLY A 397 33.42 2.18 -34.96
N ARG A 398 32.70 1.53 -35.87
CA ARG A 398 33.27 0.99 -37.12
C ARG A 398 32.19 0.56 -38.10
#